data_AF-A0A370X8S6-F1
#
_entry.id   AF-A0A370X8S6-F1
#
_cell.length_a   1.000
_cell.length_b   1.000
_cell.length_c   1.000
_cell.angle_alpha   90.00
_cell.angle_beta   90.00
_cell.angle_gamma   90.00
#
_symmetry.space_group_name_H-M   'P 1'
#
loop_
_entity.id
_entity.type
_entity.pdbx_description
1 polymer ?
#
loop_
_entity_poly.entity_id
_entity_poly.type
_entity_poly.pdbx_seq_one_letter_code
_entity_poly.pdbx_strand_id
1 'polypeptide(L)'
;MMQTATPILVIHGGAGVIKRDMNRAKEKAAHAALVRALQEGHALLKLGRPAIDAVMAAIVVLEDDPHFNAGKGSVFTHDGKNEMDAAVMEGDGLRAGAVAGVAQVKNPILLARAVMEYSPHVMLIGDGAEAFAKERGIASVDPSYFRTEERWQQRQRALKEDTGPTEHFGTVGAVALDRRGYLAAGTSTGGMNDKRWGRVGDSAIIGAGTYADAHCAVSGTGWGEFYIRAMAAHTICMKVSTLNESLQRAATDVINRDIPAMGGSGGAIALDASGTIAMPFNTDGMYRGWITADGIPHVAIYADELDPSDHRGAP
;
A
#
# COMPACT_ATOMS: atom_id res chain seq x y z
N MET A 1 -13.82 30.26 9.96
CA MET A 1 -13.11 29.21 10.71
C MET A 1 -12.88 28.06 9.74
N MET A 2 -11.64 27.63 9.50
CA MET A 2 -11.40 26.39 8.74
C MET A 2 -11.98 25.24 9.55
N GLN A 3 -12.88 24.47 8.93
CA GLN A 3 -13.49 23.30 9.55
C GLN A 3 -12.36 22.28 9.79
N THR A 4 -12.13 21.92 11.05
CA THR A 4 -11.11 20.93 11.40
C THR A 4 -11.64 19.55 11.02
N ALA A 5 -11.05 18.93 10.01
CA ALA A 5 -11.40 17.56 9.64
C ALA A 5 -11.02 16.59 10.77
N THR A 6 -11.79 15.51 10.89
CA THR A 6 -11.47 14.41 11.80
C THR A 6 -10.31 13.61 11.22
N PRO A 7 -9.19 13.42 11.95
CA PRO A 7 -8.09 12.65 11.42
C PRO A 7 -8.46 11.18 11.25
N ILE A 8 -8.11 10.63 10.09
CA ILE A 8 -8.39 9.24 9.73
C ILE A 8 -7.12 8.66 9.11
N LEU A 9 -6.79 7.44 9.48
CA LEU A 9 -5.75 6.65 8.84
C LEU A 9 -6.31 5.27 8.52
N VAL A 10 -6.11 4.84 7.27
CA VAL A 10 -6.49 3.51 6.78
C VAL A 10 -5.24 2.86 6.22
N ILE A 11 -5.07 1.55 6.43
CA ILE A 11 -3.91 0.78 5.98
C ILE A 11 -4.34 -0.54 5.35
N HIS A 12 -3.48 -1.09 4.49
CA HIS A 12 -3.52 -2.50 4.11
C HIS A 12 -2.15 -3.16 4.19
N GLY A 13 -2.14 -4.47 4.44
CA GLY A 13 -0.97 -5.36 4.41
C GLY A 13 -0.98 -6.34 3.23
N GLY A 14 -1.90 -6.16 2.28
CA GLY A 14 -1.97 -6.92 1.03
C GLY A 14 -3.23 -7.76 0.89
N ALA A 15 -3.62 -7.98 -0.38
CA ALA A 15 -4.78 -8.77 -0.80
C ALA A 15 -4.32 -10.05 -1.51
N GLY A 16 -5.06 -11.15 -1.38
CA GLY A 16 -4.74 -12.36 -2.12
C GLY A 16 -5.38 -13.61 -1.53
N VAL A 17 -4.80 -14.77 -1.86
CA VAL A 17 -5.20 -16.06 -1.29
C VAL A 17 -4.77 -16.11 0.18
N ILE A 18 -5.70 -15.81 1.08
CA ILE A 18 -5.52 -15.87 2.53
C ILE A 18 -6.44 -16.97 3.07
N LYS A 19 -5.89 -18.17 3.24
CA LYS A 19 -6.67 -19.29 3.76
C LYS A 19 -6.88 -19.18 5.27
N ARG A 20 -8.08 -19.52 5.74
CA ARG A 20 -8.41 -19.58 7.18
C ARG A 20 -7.70 -20.69 7.95
N ASP A 21 -7.06 -21.61 7.25
CA ASP A 21 -6.20 -22.64 7.85
C ASP A 21 -4.79 -22.11 8.21
N MET A 22 -4.60 -20.79 8.13
CA MET A 22 -3.39 -20.13 8.58
C MET A 22 -3.02 -20.49 10.02
N ASN A 23 -1.71 -20.54 10.27
CA ASN A 23 -1.20 -20.67 11.62
C ASN A 23 -1.67 -19.46 12.46
N ARG A 24 -2.50 -19.72 13.48
CA ARG A 24 -3.05 -18.72 14.42
C ARG A 24 -1.99 -17.77 15.00
N ALA A 25 -0.75 -18.23 15.17
CA ALA A 25 0.35 -17.37 15.63
C ALA A 25 0.75 -16.32 14.59
N LYS A 26 0.75 -16.68 13.29
CA LYS A 26 1.03 -15.74 12.19
C LYS A 26 -0.08 -14.71 12.05
N GLU A 27 -1.34 -15.14 12.13
CA GLU A 27 -2.50 -14.25 12.11
C GLU A 27 -2.41 -13.23 13.25
N LYS A 28 -2.15 -13.69 14.48
CA LYS A 28 -1.96 -12.83 15.64
C LYS A 28 -0.80 -11.84 15.46
N ALA A 29 0.31 -12.27 14.86
CA ALA A 29 1.45 -11.40 14.58
C ALA A 29 1.12 -10.33 13.53
N ALA A 30 0.43 -10.71 12.45
CA ALA A 30 -0.04 -9.77 11.43
C ALA A 30 -1.01 -8.74 12.02
N HIS A 31 -1.98 -9.17 12.85
CA HIS A 31 -2.88 -8.24 13.56
C HIS A 31 -2.11 -7.27 14.45
N ALA A 32 -1.14 -7.75 15.23
CA ALA A 32 -0.34 -6.90 16.09
C ALA A 32 0.47 -5.86 15.28
N ALA A 33 0.99 -6.25 14.11
CA ALA A 33 1.72 -5.35 13.23
C ALA A 33 0.81 -4.28 12.60
N LEU A 34 -0.40 -4.66 12.14
CA LEU A 34 -1.41 -3.71 11.63
C LEU A 34 -1.83 -2.71 12.72
N VAL A 35 -2.09 -3.18 13.95
CA VAL A 35 -2.41 -2.32 15.09
C VAL A 35 -1.26 -1.34 15.38
N ARG A 36 -0.01 -1.82 15.38
CA ARG A 36 1.17 -0.96 15.58
C ARG A 36 1.28 0.11 14.49
N ALA A 37 1.10 -0.26 13.22
CA ALA A 37 1.15 0.69 12.10
C ALA A 37 0.08 1.79 12.22
N LEU A 38 -1.14 1.43 12.60
CA LEU A 38 -2.22 2.39 12.87
C LEU A 38 -1.88 3.32 14.04
N GLN A 39 -1.34 2.78 15.13
CA GLN A 39 -0.98 3.56 16.32
C GLN A 39 0.12 4.59 16.03
N GLU A 40 1.20 4.17 15.36
CA GLU A 40 2.33 5.06 15.02
C GLU A 40 1.90 6.17 14.06
N GLY A 41 1.18 5.84 12.99
CA GLY A 41 0.67 6.84 12.05
C GLY A 41 -0.33 7.79 12.70
N HIS A 42 -1.28 7.28 13.47
CA HIS A 42 -2.30 8.10 14.12
C HIS A 42 -1.74 8.99 15.24
N ALA A 43 -0.66 8.58 15.92
CA ALA A 43 0.02 9.43 16.88
C ALA A 43 0.49 10.75 16.22
N LEU A 44 1.01 10.70 14.99
CA LEU A 44 1.41 11.88 14.24
C LEU A 44 0.21 12.76 13.85
N LEU A 45 -0.90 12.16 13.42
CA LEU A 45 -2.14 12.89 13.16
C LEU A 45 -2.69 13.59 14.41
N LYS A 46 -2.64 12.93 15.57
CA LYS A 46 -3.04 13.52 16.86
C LYS A 46 -2.18 14.74 17.25
N LEU A 47 -0.91 14.73 16.87
CA LEU A 47 0.01 15.86 17.03
C LEU A 47 -0.20 16.97 15.99
N GLY A 48 -1.14 16.81 15.05
CA GLY A 48 -1.43 17.79 13.99
C GLY A 48 -0.40 17.79 12.87
N ARG A 49 0.36 16.70 12.70
CA ARG A 49 1.27 16.52 11.56
C ARG A 49 0.50 16.32 10.25
N PRO A 50 1.08 16.68 9.10
CA PRO A 50 0.47 16.45 7.79
C PRO A 50 0.12 14.98 7.54
N ALA A 51 -0.91 14.73 6.72
CA ALA A 51 -1.39 13.38 6.39
C ALA A 51 -0.27 12.46 5.88
N ILE A 52 0.64 12.99 5.05
CA ILE A 52 1.76 12.23 4.53
C ILE A 52 2.66 11.69 5.65
N ASP A 53 2.92 12.43 6.73
CA ASP A 53 3.76 11.95 7.83
C ASP A 53 3.17 10.68 8.47
N ALA A 54 1.84 10.61 8.59
CA ALA A 54 1.13 9.46 9.12
C ALA A 54 1.18 8.23 8.19
N VAL A 55 0.98 8.46 6.88
CA VAL A 55 1.15 7.44 5.83
C VAL A 55 2.56 6.84 5.89
N MET A 56 3.57 7.70 5.97
CA MET A 56 4.97 7.29 6.03
C MET A 56 5.25 6.43 7.26
N ALA A 57 4.83 6.89 8.45
CA ALA A 57 5.06 6.15 9.70
C ALA A 57 4.37 4.78 9.70
N ALA A 58 3.15 4.70 9.20
CA ALA A 58 2.43 3.43 9.08
C ALA A 58 3.15 2.46 8.11
N ILE A 59 3.58 2.93 6.94
CA ILE A 59 4.24 2.08 5.96
C ILE A 59 5.62 1.63 6.44
N VAL A 60 6.39 2.48 7.13
CA VAL A 60 7.68 2.07 7.73
C VAL A 60 7.50 0.93 8.72
N VAL A 61 6.44 0.95 9.53
CA VAL A 61 6.13 -0.15 10.45
C VAL A 61 5.87 -1.46 9.69
N LEU A 62 5.18 -1.39 8.55
CA LEU A 62 4.86 -2.55 7.73
C LEU A 62 6.07 -3.04 6.92
N GLU A 63 6.93 -2.14 6.43
CA GLU A 63 8.19 -2.48 5.77
C GLU A 63 9.22 -3.12 6.71
N ASP A 64 9.20 -2.79 8.00
CA ASP A 64 10.09 -3.39 8.99
C ASP A 64 9.56 -4.74 9.53
N ASP A 65 8.32 -5.13 9.18
CA ASP A 65 7.68 -6.35 9.67
C ASP A 65 7.75 -7.51 8.65
N PRO A 66 8.38 -8.65 9.00
CA PRO A 66 8.68 -9.72 8.05
C PRO A 66 7.46 -10.47 7.50
N HIS A 67 6.25 -10.20 8.01
CA HIS A 67 5.03 -10.86 7.56
C HIS A 67 4.48 -10.26 6.25
N PHE A 68 4.81 -9.01 5.95
CA PHE A 68 4.32 -8.32 4.76
C PHE A 68 5.34 -8.36 3.61
N ASN A 69 4.87 -8.16 2.38
CA ASN A 69 5.73 -8.17 1.19
C ASN A 69 6.13 -6.74 0.82
N ALA A 70 6.86 -6.08 1.72
CA ALA A 70 7.49 -4.79 1.51
C ALA A 70 8.67 -4.65 2.47
N GLY A 71 9.78 -4.05 2.05
CA GLY A 71 10.97 -4.00 2.90
C GLY A 71 11.38 -5.40 3.36
N LYS A 72 11.51 -5.59 4.66
CA LYS A 72 11.74 -6.89 5.30
C LYS A 72 10.59 -7.85 5.01
N GLY A 73 10.89 -9.01 4.44
CA GLY A 73 9.85 -9.97 4.05
C GLY A 73 9.37 -9.80 2.60
N SER A 74 10.03 -8.94 1.83
CA SER A 74 9.86 -8.87 0.37
C SER A 74 10.05 -10.25 -0.28
N VAL A 75 9.27 -10.51 -1.31
CA VAL A 75 9.38 -11.69 -2.17
C VAL A 75 10.66 -11.65 -3.00
N PHE A 76 11.01 -12.80 -3.56
CA PHE A 76 12.21 -12.95 -4.37
C PHE A 76 11.89 -12.90 -5.86
N THR A 77 12.78 -12.28 -6.63
CA THR A 77 12.82 -12.35 -8.09
C THR A 77 13.21 -13.75 -8.56
N HIS A 78 13.07 -13.97 -9.87
CA HIS A 78 13.53 -15.19 -10.53
C HIS A 78 15.01 -15.47 -10.28
N ASP A 79 15.85 -14.44 -10.11
CA ASP A 79 17.29 -14.60 -9.84
C ASP A 79 17.62 -14.70 -8.34
N GLY A 80 16.60 -14.77 -7.47
CA GLY A 80 16.78 -14.97 -6.03
C GLY A 80 17.20 -13.72 -5.27
N LYS A 81 16.87 -12.53 -5.80
CA LYS A 81 17.12 -11.23 -5.16
C LYS A 81 15.82 -10.62 -4.66
N ASN A 82 15.90 -9.69 -3.71
CA ASN A 82 14.79 -8.80 -3.39
C ASN A 82 14.93 -7.51 -4.21
N GLU A 83 13.85 -7.08 -4.83
CA GLU A 83 13.75 -5.81 -5.57
C GLU A 83 12.44 -5.15 -5.17
N MET A 84 12.49 -3.91 -4.70
CA MET A 84 11.36 -3.25 -4.06
C MET A 84 10.97 -1.97 -4.78
N ASP A 85 9.68 -1.67 -4.73
CA ASP A 85 9.04 -0.54 -5.38
C ASP A 85 8.19 0.20 -4.32
N ALA A 86 8.17 1.53 -4.35
CA ALA A 86 7.30 2.34 -3.49
C ALA A 86 6.97 3.69 -4.10
N ALA A 87 5.80 4.23 -3.75
CA ALA A 87 5.42 5.61 -4.07
C ALA A 87 4.66 6.27 -2.92
N VAL A 88 4.71 7.60 -2.92
CA VAL A 88 3.94 8.46 -2.02
C VAL A 88 3.42 9.67 -2.79
N MET A 89 2.23 10.14 -2.44
CA MET A 89 1.61 11.32 -3.04
C MET A 89 0.87 12.15 -2.00
N GLU A 90 1.06 13.47 -2.07
CA GLU A 90 0.27 14.45 -1.32
C GLU A 90 -0.93 14.88 -2.17
N GLY A 91 -2.13 14.86 -1.59
CA GLY A 91 -3.33 15.34 -2.25
C GLY A 91 -3.37 16.87 -2.37
N ASP A 92 -2.66 17.58 -1.49
CA ASP A 92 -2.42 19.02 -1.60
C ASP A 92 -1.25 19.28 -2.56
N GLY A 93 -1.52 19.97 -3.66
CA GLY A 93 -0.48 20.32 -4.63
C GLY A 93 0.08 19.17 -5.48
N LEU A 94 -0.45 17.95 -5.33
CA LEU A 94 -0.17 16.78 -6.18
C LEU A 94 1.32 16.40 -6.25
N ARG A 95 2.12 16.76 -5.24
CA ARG A 95 3.53 16.35 -5.18
C ARG A 95 3.60 14.85 -4.98
N ALA A 96 4.51 14.21 -5.70
CA ALA A 96 4.67 12.77 -5.66
C ALA A 96 6.15 12.38 -5.74
N GLY A 97 6.47 11.23 -5.15
CA GLY A 97 7.77 10.62 -5.24
C GLY A 97 7.65 9.10 -5.32
N ALA A 98 8.51 8.47 -6.10
CA ALA A 98 8.45 7.06 -6.39
C ALA A 98 9.85 6.48 -6.63
N VAL A 99 10.01 5.21 -6.25
CA VAL A 99 11.18 4.40 -6.59
C VAL A 99 10.80 3.01 -7.03
N ALA A 100 11.59 2.43 -7.93
CA ALA A 100 11.40 1.05 -8.38
C ALA A 100 12.73 0.31 -8.52
N GLY A 101 12.71 -1.00 -8.27
CA GLY A 101 13.86 -1.88 -8.42
C GLY A 101 15.02 -1.56 -7.46
N VAL A 102 14.74 -1.04 -6.26
CA VAL A 102 15.76 -0.83 -5.22
C VAL A 102 15.98 -2.11 -4.42
N ALA A 103 17.22 -2.37 -3.99
CA ALA A 103 17.63 -3.66 -3.44
C ALA A 103 18.40 -3.55 -2.11
N GLN A 104 18.83 -2.35 -1.72
CA GLN A 104 19.60 -2.12 -0.50
C GLN A 104 18.97 -1.08 0.42
N VAL A 105 18.06 -0.23 -0.07
CA VAL A 105 17.33 0.72 0.78
C VAL A 105 16.43 -0.01 1.77
N LYS A 106 16.67 0.21 3.08
CA LYS A 106 15.93 -0.47 4.15
C LYS A 106 14.42 -0.23 4.07
N ASN A 107 14.04 1.02 3.81
CA ASN A 107 12.66 1.49 3.78
C ASN A 107 12.39 2.24 2.47
N PRO A 108 11.99 1.55 1.38
CA PRO A 108 11.73 2.14 0.07
C PRO A 108 10.79 3.36 0.10
N ILE A 109 9.78 3.36 0.97
CA ILE A 109 8.87 4.50 1.09
C ILE A 109 9.61 5.79 1.48
N LEU A 110 10.60 5.71 2.39
CA LEU A 110 11.39 6.88 2.81
C LEU A 110 12.22 7.44 1.65
N LEU A 111 12.72 6.58 0.77
CA LEU A 111 13.40 7.02 -0.44
C LEU A 111 12.42 7.67 -1.43
N ALA A 112 11.22 7.10 -1.61
CA ALA A 112 10.18 7.71 -2.44
C ALA A 112 9.85 9.13 -1.96
N ARG A 113 9.69 9.34 -0.64
CA ARG A 113 9.52 10.68 -0.07
C ARG A 113 10.73 11.58 -0.32
N ALA A 114 11.95 11.05 -0.19
CA ALA A 114 13.15 11.84 -0.47
C ALA A 114 13.25 12.29 -1.93
N VAL A 115 12.80 11.46 -2.88
CA VAL A 115 12.70 11.84 -4.30
C VAL A 115 11.77 13.04 -4.46
N MET A 116 10.59 12.99 -3.83
CA MET A 116 9.62 14.09 -3.84
C MET A 116 10.16 15.39 -3.24
N GLU A 117 10.88 15.32 -2.12
CA GLU A 117 11.30 16.50 -1.35
C GLU A 117 12.64 17.11 -1.81
N TYR A 118 13.57 16.28 -2.29
CA TYR A 118 14.96 16.67 -2.51
C TYR A 118 15.45 16.45 -3.96
N SER A 119 14.53 16.28 -4.90
CA SER A 119 14.84 16.23 -6.33
C SER A 119 13.79 16.98 -7.15
N PRO A 120 14.10 17.39 -8.39
CA PRO A 120 13.10 17.92 -9.32
C PRO A 120 12.30 16.80 -10.04
N HIS A 121 12.43 15.54 -9.59
CA HIS A 121 11.89 14.36 -10.26
C HIS A 121 10.77 13.71 -9.44
N VAL A 122 9.90 12.98 -10.13
CA VAL A 122 8.85 12.16 -9.48
C VAL A 122 9.32 10.73 -9.25
N MET A 123 10.12 10.15 -10.15
CA MET A 123 10.47 8.73 -10.07
C MET A 123 11.95 8.49 -10.40
N LEU A 124 12.63 7.71 -9.55
CA LEU A 124 13.98 7.19 -9.79
C LEU A 124 13.98 5.65 -9.75
N ILE A 125 14.90 5.00 -10.45
CA ILE A 125 14.93 3.52 -10.49
C ILE A 125 16.34 2.95 -10.28
N GLY A 126 16.40 1.72 -9.78
CA GLY A 126 17.61 0.90 -9.70
C GLY A 126 18.80 1.61 -9.08
N ASP A 127 19.98 1.43 -9.69
CA ASP A 127 21.25 1.99 -9.19
C ASP A 127 21.23 3.53 -9.07
N GLY A 128 20.47 4.22 -9.92
CA GLY A 128 20.31 5.68 -9.82
C GLY A 128 19.55 6.11 -8.56
N ALA A 129 18.49 5.36 -8.21
CA ALA A 129 17.76 5.57 -6.97
C ALA A 129 18.62 5.25 -5.73
N GLU A 130 19.44 4.19 -5.79
CA GLU A 130 20.38 3.81 -4.72
C GLU A 130 21.50 4.85 -4.52
N ALA A 131 22.03 5.39 -5.62
CA ALA A 131 23.01 6.47 -5.56
C ALA A 131 22.44 7.72 -4.90
N PHE A 132 21.20 8.09 -5.26
CA PHE A 132 20.47 9.18 -4.63
C PHE A 132 20.19 8.91 -3.14
N ALA A 133 19.81 7.68 -2.79
CA ALA A 133 19.60 7.25 -1.40
C ALA A 133 20.86 7.50 -0.56
N LYS A 134 22.02 7.09 -1.08
CA LYS A 134 23.32 7.31 -0.43
C LYS A 134 23.64 8.79 -0.26
N GLU A 135 23.40 9.61 -1.28
CA GLU A 135 23.63 11.05 -1.24
C GLU A 135 22.76 11.74 -0.17
N ARG A 136 21.51 11.29 -0.02
CA ARG A 136 20.55 11.82 0.95
C ARG A 136 20.69 11.21 2.35
N GLY A 137 21.60 10.25 2.56
CA GLY A 137 21.79 9.58 3.84
C GLY A 137 20.62 8.67 4.24
N ILE A 138 19.87 8.14 3.26
CA ILE A 138 18.84 7.13 3.50
C ILE A 138 19.52 5.82 3.90
N ALA A 139 18.96 5.14 4.89
CA ALA A 139 19.56 3.91 5.43
C ALA A 139 19.58 2.78 4.39
N SER A 140 20.78 2.26 4.12
CA SER A 140 21.00 1.03 3.36
C SER A 140 21.31 -0.13 4.30
N VAL A 141 20.92 -1.34 3.90
CA VAL A 141 21.15 -2.60 4.62
C VAL A 141 21.72 -3.65 3.68
N ASP A 142 22.38 -4.65 4.27
CA ASP A 142 22.76 -5.86 3.52
C ASP A 142 21.49 -6.58 3.02
N PRO A 143 21.46 -7.09 1.76
CA PRO A 143 20.28 -7.76 1.22
C PRO A 143 19.73 -8.93 2.07
N SER A 144 20.56 -9.55 2.91
CA SER A 144 20.11 -10.56 3.87
C SER A 144 19.07 -10.05 4.88
N TYR A 145 18.98 -8.74 5.10
CA TYR A 145 17.94 -8.12 5.94
C TYR A 145 16.53 -8.41 5.41
N PHE A 146 16.35 -8.38 4.09
CA PHE A 146 15.03 -8.55 3.45
C PHE A 146 14.57 -10.01 3.44
N ARG A 147 15.52 -10.94 3.50
CA ARG A 147 15.27 -12.37 3.42
C ARG A 147 14.48 -12.88 4.62
N THR A 148 13.43 -13.64 4.34
CA THR A 148 12.84 -14.59 5.29
C THR A 148 12.89 -15.99 4.70
N GLU A 149 13.00 -17.00 5.57
CA GLU A 149 13.03 -18.38 5.11
C GLU A 149 11.71 -18.78 4.44
N GLU A 150 10.58 -18.27 4.93
CA GLU A 150 9.27 -18.51 4.33
C GLU A 150 9.19 -18.03 2.88
N ARG A 151 9.58 -16.78 2.60
CA ARG A 151 9.57 -16.21 1.25
C ARG A 151 10.55 -16.93 0.33
N TRP A 152 11.70 -17.36 0.86
CA TRP A 152 12.64 -18.16 0.09
C TRP A 152 12.03 -19.49 -0.34
N GLN A 153 11.39 -20.21 0.58
CA GLN A 153 10.74 -21.49 0.28
C GLN A 153 9.56 -21.33 -0.69
N GLN A 154 8.84 -20.20 -0.65
CA GLN A 154 7.82 -19.87 -1.66
C GLN A 154 8.42 -19.78 -3.07
N ARG A 155 9.57 -19.11 -3.24
CA ARG A 155 10.29 -19.09 -4.52
C ARG A 155 10.75 -20.48 -4.95
N GLN A 156 11.34 -21.27 -4.05
CA GLN A 156 11.82 -22.61 -4.39
C GLN A 156 10.68 -23.51 -4.90
N ARG A 157 9.47 -23.40 -4.32
CA ARG A 157 8.29 -24.09 -4.82
C ARG A 157 7.87 -23.61 -6.21
N ALA A 158 7.78 -22.29 -6.41
CA ALA A 158 7.42 -21.72 -7.71
C ALA A 158 8.36 -22.16 -8.84
N LEU A 159 9.67 -22.20 -8.59
CA LEU A 159 10.66 -22.71 -9.55
C LEU A 159 10.52 -24.21 -9.83
N LYS A 160 10.18 -25.01 -8.80
CA LYS A 160 10.02 -26.45 -8.94
C LYS A 160 8.75 -26.82 -9.71
N GLU A 161 7.69 -26.05 -9.49
CA GLU A 161 6.36 -26.27 -10.07
C GLU A 161 6.17 -25.56 -11.41
N ASP A 162 7.15 -24.73 -11.82
CA ASP A 162 7.12 -23.88 -13.03
C ASP A 162 5.84 -23.06 -13.15
N THR A 163 5.35 -22.55 -11.99
CA THR A 163 4.08 -21.81 -11.93
C THR A 163 4.19 -20.40 -12.49
N GLY A 164 5.42 -19.90 -12.71
CA GLY A 164 5.69 -18.49 -12.96
C GLY A 164 5.27 -17.60 -11.78
N PRO A 165 5.06 -16.29 -12.03
CA PRO A 165 4.62 -15.34 -11.00
C PRO A 165 3.26 -15.73 -10.39
N THR A 166 3.17 -15.71 -9.06
CA THR A 166 1.97 -16.17 -8.32
C THR A 166 1.15 -15.03 -7.68
N GLU A 167 -0.16 -15.28 -7.48
CA GLU A 167 -1.14 -14.32 -6.95
C GLU A 167 -1.10 -14.10 -5.41
N HIS A 168 0.10 -14.01 -4.84
CA HIS A 168 0.27 -13.70 -3.41
C HIS A 168 0.72 -12.25 -3.23
N PHE A 169 -0.23 -11.30 -3.24
CA PHE A 169 0.07 -9.87 -3.19
C PHE A 169 0.13 -9.37 -1.75
N GLY A 170 1.32 -9.37 -1.15
CA GLY A 170 1.53 -8.79 0.18
C GLY A 170 1.88 -7.28 0.16
N THR A 171 1.48 -6.55 -0.88
CA THR A 171 1.76 -5.10 -1.01
C THR A 171 1.15 -4.36 0.18
N VAL A 172 1.91 -3.43 0.76
CA VAL A 172 1.45 -2.63 1.90
C VAL A 172 1.13 -1.21 1.45
N GLY A 173 0.25 -0.55 2.18
CA GLY A 173 -0.10 0.83 1.86
C GLY A 173 -0.93 1.51 2.92
N ALA A 174 -1.02 2.83 2.81
CA ALA A 174 -1.75 3.68 3.74
C ALA A 174 -2.35 4.88 3.01
N VAL A 175 -3.53 5.31 3.48
CA VAL A 175 -4.15 6.59 3.12
C VAL A 175 -4.56 7.33 4.39
N ALA A 176 -4.42 8.65 4.41
CA ALA A 176 -4.74 9.44 5.59
C ALA A 176 -5.41 10.78 5.24
N LEU A 177 -6.24 11.25 6.16
CA LEU A 177 -6.84 12.59 6.19
C LEU A 177 -6.35 13.30 7.45
N ASP A 178 -5.76 14.48 7.32
CA ASP A 178 -5.29 15.27 8.47
C ASP A 178 -6.30 16.31 8.95
N ARG A 179 -5.99 16.99 10.07
CA ARG A 179 -6.85 18.03 10.67
C ARG A 179 -7.09 19.24 9.78
N ARG A 180 -6.22 19.46 8.79
CA ARG A 180 -6.33 20.56 7.82
C ARG A 180 -7.23 20.17 6.63
N GLY A 181 -7.66 18.91 6.56
CA GLY A 181 -8.47 18.38 5.48
C GLY A 181 -7.65 17.91 4.28
N TYR A 182 -6.33 17.71 4.44
CA TYR A 182 -5.48 17.21 3.35
C TYR A 182 -5.37 15.71 3.38
N LEU A 183 -5.36 15.14 2.19
CA LEU A 183 -5.22 13.71 1.94
C LEU A 183 -3.79 13.36 1.55
N ALA A 184 -3.38 12.14 1.83
CA ALA A 184 -2.15 11.56 1.31
C ALA A 184 -2.31 10.05 1.10
N ALA A 185 -1.55 9.50 0.16
CA ALA A 185 -1.49 8.07 -0.12
C ALA A 185 -0.03 7.60 -0.23
N GLY A 186 0.22 6.35 0.13
CA GLY A 186 1.50 5.70 -0.08
C GLY A 186 1.35 4.19 -0.20
N THR A 187 2.22 3.58 -0.99
CA THR A 187 2.23 2.13 -1.26
C THR A 187 3.67 1.64 -1.37
N SER A 188 3.96 0.45 -0.85
CA SER A 188 5.29 -0.18 -0.91
C SER A 188 5.17 -1.69 -1.12
N THR A 189 6.09 -2.28 -1.89
CA THR A 189 6.03 -3.70 -2.25
C THR A 189 7.40 -4.31 -2.58
N GLY A 190 7.55 -5.62 -2.37
CA GLY A 190 8.58 -6.45 -2.99
C GLY A 190 8.21 -6.92 -4.41
N GLY A 191 6.99 -6.64 -4.87
CA GLY A 191 6.46 -7.05 -6.16
C GLY A 191 5.90 -8.48 -6.12
N MET A 192 6.09 -9.24 -7.20
CA MET A 192 5.61 -10.62 -7.33
C MET A 192 6.71 -11.63 -7.08
N ASN A 193 6.38 -12.74 -6.42
CA ASN A 193 7.30 -13.86 -6.30
C ASN A 193 7.64 -14.40 -7.68
N ASP A 194 8.91 -14.72 -7.92
CA ASP A 194 9.46 -15.16 -9.21
C ASP A 194 9.34 -14.13 -10.36
N LYS A 195 9.21 -12.83 -10.03
CA LYS A 195 9.24 -11.76 -11.05
C LYS A 195 10.58 -11.73 -11.80
N ARG A 196 10.53 -11.40 -13.11
CA ARG A 196 11.71 -11.38 -14.00
C ARG A 196 12.12 -9.96 -14.39
N TRP A 197 13.40 -9.80 -14.77
CA TRP A 197 13.95 -8.69 -15.57
C TRP A 197 13.74 -7.27 -15.03
N GLY A 198 13.63 -7.09 -13.72
CA GLY A 198 13.33 -5.78 -13.14
C GLY A 198 11.88 -5.34 -13.32
N ARG A 199 10.93 -6.30 -13.41
CA ARG A 199 9.49 -6.02 -13.48
C ARG A 199 9.07 -5.06 -12.37
N VAL A 200 8.41 -3.97 -12.78
CA VAL A 200 7.82 -2.96 -11.91
C VAL A 200 6.31 -3.14 -11.88
N GLY A 201 5.73 -3.15 -10.68
CA GLY A 201 4.29 -3.23 -10.46
C GLY A 201 3.59 -1.88 -10.40
N ASP A 202 2.32 -1.88 -10.02
CA ASP A 202 1.47 -0.70 -9.86
C ASP A 202 1.92 0.23 -8.72
N SER A 203 2.54 -0.32 -7.67
CA SER A 203 2.82 0.38 -6.42
C SER A 203 3.73 1.61 -6.57
N ALA A 204 4.65 1.63 -7.55
CA ALA A 204 5.50 2.79 -7.81
C ALA A 204 4.97 3.70 -8.93
N ILE A 205 3.83 3.34 -9.55
CA ILE A 205 3.26 4.08 -10.67
C ILE A 205 2.11 4.95 -10.14
N ILE A 206 2.36 6.26 -10.09
CA ILE A 206 1.35 7.25 -9.68
C ILE A 206 0.12 7.14 -10.58
N GLY A 207 -1.04 7.00 -9.95
CA GLY A 207 -2.32 6.79 -10.62
C GLY A 207 -2.70 5.33 -10.86
N ALA A 208 -1.77 4.37 -10.71
CA ALA A 208 -2.08 2.95 -10.77
C ALA A 208 -2.30 2.38 -9.36
N GLY A 209 -1.22 2.22 -8.58
CA GLY A 209 -1.27 1.69 -7.21
C GLY A 209 -1.36 2.77 -6.14
N THR A 210 -0.85 3.97 -6.39
CA THR A 210 -0.83 5.08 -5.43
C THR A 210 -1.37 6.35 -6.08
N TYR A 211 -2.36 6.99 -5.46
CA TYR A 211 -2.82 8.30 -5.91
C TYR A 211 -3.47 9.09 -4.78
N ALA A 212 -3.29 10.41 -4.77
CA ALA A 212 -4.02 11.31 -3.89
C ALA A 212 -4.26 12.65 -4.58
N ASP A 213 -5.44 13.21 -4.41
CA ASP A 213 -5.77 14.60 -4.75
C ASP A 213 -6.58 15.25 -3.62
N ALA A 214 -7.16 16.43 -3.88
CA ALA A 214 -7.96 17.15 -2.90
C ALA A 214 -9.30 16.46 -2.56
N HIS A 215 -9.72 15.45 -3.32
CA HIS A 215 -11.01 14.78 -3.19
C HIS A 215 -10.87 13.36 -2.64
N CYS A 216 -9.83 12.62 -3.03
CA CYS A 216 -9.68 11.21 -2.70
C CYS A 216 -8.20 10.77 -2.66
N ALA A 217 -7.88 9.84 -1.75
CA ALA A 217 -6.62 9.12 -1.69
C ALA A 217 -6.86 7.61 -1.79
N VAL A 218 -6.03 6.92 -2.56
CA VAL A 218 -6.13 5.48 -2.84
C VAL A 218 -4.76 4.81 -2.77
N SER A 219 -4.72 3.65 -2.12
CA SER A 219 -3.61 2.70 -2.19
C SER A 219 -4.13 1.32 -2.60
N GLY A 220 -3.56 0.77 -3.68
CA GLY A 220 -3.93 -0.51 -4.26
C GLY A 220 -3.00 -1.66 -3.87
N THR A 221 -3.53 -2.89 -3.94
CA THR A 221 -2.78 -4.13 -3.77
C THR A 221 -3.37 -5.23 -4.63
N GLY A 222 -2.59 -5.79 -5.56
CA GLY A 222 -3.08 -6.89 -6.37
C GLY A 222 -2.14 -7.26 -7.52
N TRP A 223 -2.73 -7.81 -8.57
CA TRP A 223 -2.03 -8.09 -9.82
C TRP A 223 -1.74 -6.78 -10.56
N GLY A 224 -0.58 -6.19 -10.29
CA GLY A 224 -0.20 -4.85 -10.72
C GLY A 224 -0.37 -4.53 -12.21
N GLU A 225 -0.17 -5.50 -13.11
CA GLU A 225 -0.37 -5.31 -14.56
C GLU A 225 -1.78 -4.81 -14.89
N PHE A 226 -2.81 -5.28 -14.18
CA PHE A 226 -4.19 -4.84 -14.40
C PHE A 226 -4.47 -3.48 -13.77
N TYR A 227 -3.85 -3.17 -12.62
CA TYR A 227 -3.94 -1.87 -11.96
C TYR A 227 -3.31 -0.77 -12.82
N ILE A 228 -2.16 -1.06 -13.44
CA ILE A 228 -1.50 -0.16 -14.40
C ILE A 228 -2.40 0.07 -15.61
N ARG A 229 -2.91 -1.00 -16.23
CA ARG A 229 -3.77 -0.92 -17.43
C ARG A 229 -5.07 -0.16 -17.20
N ALA A 230 -5.63 -0.22 -15.99
CA ALA A 230 -6.85 0.50 -15.62
C ALA A 230 -6.61 1.90 -15.04
N MET A 231 -5.34 2.28 -14.76
CA MET A 231 -5.02 3.43 -13.91
C MET A 231 -5.88 3.43 -12.63
N ALA A 232 -5.91 2.29 -11.94
CA ALA A 232 -6.97 1.97 -10.97
C ALA A 232 -7.16 3.06 -9.90
N ALA A 233 -6.09 3.49 -9.23
CA ALA A 233 -6.16 4.51 -8.19
C ALA A 233 -6.68 5.86 -8.72
N HIS A 234 -6.15 6.33 -9.85
CA HIS A 234 -6.61 7.57 -10.48
C HIS A 234 -8.07 7.46 -10.95
N THR A 235 -8.48 6.35 -11.54
CA THR A 235 -9.85 6.14 -12.02
C THR A 235 -10.87 6.20 -10.88
N ILE A 236 -10.54 5.65 -9.70
CA ILE A 236 -11.37 5.79 -8.50
C ILE A 236 -11.50 7.26 -8.10
N CYS A 237 -10.38 7.99 -7.97
CA CYS A 237 -10.40 9.40 -7.60
C CYS A 237 -11.15 10.26 -8.62
N MET A 238 -10.94 10.03 -9.92
CA MET A 238 -11.62 10.74 -11.01
C MET A 238 -13.14 10.52 -10.98
N LYS A 239 -13.61 9.29 -10.72
CA LYS A 239 -15.04 9.01 -10.54
C LYS A 239 -15.64 9.80 -9.38
N VAL A 240 -14.90 9.96 -8.28
CA VAL A 240 -15.32 10.79 -7.13
C VAL A 240 -15.30 12.28 -7.49
N SER A 241 -14.18 12.79 -8.01
CA SER A 241 -13.97 14.23 -8.22
C SER A 241 -14.71 14.81 -9.43
N THR A 242 -14.84 14.04 -10.51
CA THR A 242 -15.35 14.52 -11.80
C THR A 242 -16.74 14.01 -12.10
N LEU A 243 -17.05 12.76 -11.72
CA LEU A 243 -18.36 12.16 -11.96
C LEU A 243 -19.30 12.26 -10.75
N ASN A 244 -18.80 12.76 -9.61
CA ASN A 244 -19.55 12.87 -8.34
C ASN A 244 -20.16 11.52 -7.91
N GLU A 245 -19.50 10.40 -8.22
CA GLU A 245 -19.86 9.09 -7.69
C GLU A 245 -19.47 8.99 -6.21
N SER A 246 -20.20 8.21 -5.42
CA SER A 246 -19.77 7.91 -4.05
C SER A 246 -18.47 7.10 -4.06
N LEU A 247 -17.63 7.30 -3.05
CA LEU A 247 -16.35 6.59 -2.92
C LEU A 247 -16.55 5.07 -2.97
N GLN A 248 -17.54 4.54 -2.25
CA GLN A 248 -17.83 3.10 -2.24
C GLN A 248 -18.16 2.57 -3.63
N ARG A 249 -18.99 3.29 -4.39
CA ARG A 249 -19.37 2.87 -5.74
C ARG A 249 -18.17 2.92 -6.67
N ALA A 250 -17.44 4.04 -6.68
CA ALA A 250 -16.26 4.21 -7.52
C ALA A 250 -15.22 3.11 -7.25
N ALA A 251 -14.93 2.85 -5.98
CA ALA A 251 -13.95 1.84 -5.57
C ALA A 251 -14.45 0.41 -5.89
N THR A 252 -15.74 0.10 -5.68
CA THR A 252 -16.33 -1.20 -6.04
C THR A 252 -16.35 -1.43 -7.55
N ASP A 253 -16.71 -0.43 -8.35
CA ASP A 253 -16.76 -0.56 -9.81
C ASP A 253 -15.35 -0.88 -10.36
N VAL A 254 -14.32 -0.15 -9.92
CA VAL A 254 -12.95 -0.40 -10.40
C VAL A 254 -12.39 -1.71 -9.87
N ILE A 255 -12.42 -1.94 -8.55
CA ILE A 255 -11.72 -3.06 -7.92
C ILE A 255 -12.51 -4.37 -8.05
N ASN A 256 -13.82 -4.36 -7.87
CA ASN A 256 -14.62 -5.59 -7.85
C ASN A 256 -15.28 -5.91 -9.19
N ARG A 257 -15.24 -5.02 -10.19
CA ARG A 257 -15.82 -5.28 -11.52
C ARG A 257 -14.79 -5.14 -12.64
N ASP A 258 -14.19 -3.97 -12.82
CA ASP A 258 -13.35 -3.69 -13.99
C ASP A 258 -12.05 -4.50 -13.99
N ILE A 259 -11.35 -4.58 -12.84
CA ILE A 259 -10.13 -5.38 -12.70
C ILE A 259 -10.39 -6.88 -12.93
N PRO A 260 -11.38 -7.52 -12.28
CA PRO A 260 -11.78 -8.90 -12.57
C PRO A 260 -12.20 -9.14 -14.02
N ALA A 261 -12.91 -8.19 -14.64
CA ALA A 261 -13.34 -8.32 -16.03
C ALA A 261 -12.15 -8.38 -17.02
N MET A 262 -10.99 -7.82 -16.65
CA MET A 262 -9.75 -7.96 -17.40
C MET A 262 -8.97 -9.24 -17.07
N GLY A 263 -9.31 -9.94 -15.98
CA GLY A 263 -8.59 -11.11 -15.46
C GLY A 263 -7.65 -10.82 -14.30
N GLY A 264 -7.72 -9.63 -13.69
CA GLY A 264 -6.93 -9.28 -12.50
C GLY A 264 -7.63 -9.57 -11.18
N SER A 265 -6.85 -9.63 -10.11
CA SER A 265 -7.33 -9.80 -8.73
C SER A 265 -6.62 -8.84 -7.78
N GLY A 266 -7.24 -8.52 -6.63
CA GLY A 266 -6.65 -7.69 -5.58
C GLY A 266 -7.67 -6.95 -4.72
N GLY A 267 -7.24 -5.83 -4.14
CA GLY A 267 -8.01 -4.90 -3.34
C GLY A 267 -7.42 -3.49 -3.32
N ALA A 268 -8.10 -2.58 -2.65
CA ALA A 268 -7.62 -1.23 -2.38
C ALA A 268 -8.17 -0.72 -1.06
N ILE A 269 -7.50 0.29 -0.51
CA ILE A 269 -8.07 1.19 0.50
C ILE A 269 -8.24 2.56 -0.15
N ALA A 270 -9.33 3.23 0.18
CA ALA A 270 -9.64 4.56 -0.30
C ALA A 270 -10.25 5.42 0.81
N LEU A 271 -9.95 6.72 0.77
CA LEU A 271 -10.42 7.72 1.71
C LEU A 271 -10.73 9.02 0.97
N ASP A 272 -11.93 9.55 1.13
CA ASP A 272 -12.30 10.85 0.54
C ASP A 272 -12.19 12.01 1.53
N ALA A 273 -12.28 13.23 1.01
CA ALA A 273 -12.17 14.47 1.79
C ALA A 273 -13.30 14.67 2.81
N SER A 274 -14.40 13.90 2.72
CA SER A 274 -15.47 13.90 3.71
C SER A 274 -15.17 12.97 4.90
N GLY A 275 -14.11 12.18 4.82
CA GLY A 275 -13.76 11.16 5.81
C GLY A 275 -14.43 9.81 5.56
N THR A 276 -15.00 9.60 4.37
CA THR A 276 -15.60 8.33 4.00
C THR A 276 -14.50 7.32 3.64
N ILE A 277 -14.59 6.12 4.20
CA ILE A 277 -13.64 5.02 3.97
C ILE A 277 -14.27 3.98 3.04
N ALA A 278 -13.49 3.45 2.10
CA ALA A 278 -13.83 2.26 1.32
C ALA A 278 -12.64 1.30 1.26
N MET A 279 -12.89 0.00 1.43
CA MET A 279 -11.85 -1.04 1.37
C MET A 279 -12.28 -2.22 0.48
N PRO A 280 -12.52 -2.00 -0.82
CA PRO A 280 -12.94 -3.07 -1.73
C PRO A 280 -11.84 -4.10 -1.96
N PHE A 281 -12.21 -5.37 -2.12
CA PHE A 281 -11.33 -6.43 -2.59
C PHE A 281 -12.14 -7.56 -3.22
N ASN A 282 -11.52 -8.28 -4.16
CA ASN A 282 -12.12 -9.40 -4.90
C ASN A 282 -11.38 -10.74 -4.67
N THR A 283 -10.47 -10.76 -3.69
CA THR A 283 -9.68 -11.92 -3.25
C THR A 283 -10.30 -12.59 -2.01
N ASP A 284 -9.74 -13.73 -1.59
CA ASP A 284 -10.20 -14.44 -0.37
C ASP A 284 -10.10 -13.60 0.91
N GLY A 285 -9.11 -12.70 0.97
CA GLY A 285 -8.98 -11.73 2.03
C GLY A 285 -8.04 -10.58 1.66
N MET A 286 -8.03 -9.58 2.54
CA MET A 286 -7.13 -8.43 2.51
C MET A 286 -6.82 -8.01 3.94
N TYR A 287 -5.54 -8.07 4.32
CA TYR A 287 -5.07 -7.49 5.58
C TYR A 287 -5.37 -6.01 5.56
N ARG A 288 -6.25 -5.52 6.42
CA ARG A 288 -6.69 -4.13 6.43
C ARG A 288 -6.92 -3.62 7.85
N GLY A 289 -6.87 -2.30 8.01
CA GLY A 289 -7.18 -1.67 9.27
C GLY A 289 -7.42 -0.18 9.15
N TRP A 290 -8.11 0.38 10.14
CA TRP A 290 -8.42 1.81 10.21
C TRP A 290 -8.39 2.30 11.65
N ILE A 291 -8.16 3.60 11.80
CA ILE A 291 -8.21 4.30 13.08
C ILE A 291 -8.75 5.71 12.83
N THR A 292 -9.69 6.14 13.66
CA THR A 292 -10.39 7.43 13.51
C THR A 292 -10.14 8.31 14.74
N ALA A 293 -10.92 9.39 14.90
CA ALA A 293 -10.83 10.28 16.06
C ALA A 293 -10.93 9.58 17.42
N ASP A 294 -11.60 8.44 17.51
CA ASP A 294 -11.67 7.64 18.75
C ASP A 294 -10.30 7.12 19.21
N GLY A 295 -9.35 7.01 18.28
CA GLY A 295 -8.02 6.46 18.53
C GLY A 295 -8.03 4.97 18.84
N ILE A 296 -9.08 4.25 18.47
CA ILE A 296 -9.18 2.80 18.61
C ILE A 296 -8.77 2.18 17.26
N PRO A 297 -7.67 1.39 17.21
CA PRO A 297 -7.29 0.70 16.00
C PRO A 297 -8.22 -0.49 15.76
N HIS A 298 -8.76 -0.59 14.55
CA HIS A 298 -9.54 -1.73 14.07
C HIS A 298 -8.78 -2.43 12.94
N VAL A 299 -8.82 -3.76 12.92
CA VAL A 299 -8.14 -4.59 11.91
C VAL A 299 -9.04 -5.75 11.49
N ALA A 300 -8.93 -6.15 10.23
CA ALA A 300 -9.65 -7.26 9.64
C ALA A 300 -8.80 -7.90 8.52
N ILE A 301 -9.10 -9.16 8.17
CA ILE A 301 -8.43 -9.91 7.11
C ILE A 301 -9.46 -10.49 6.13
N TYR A 302 -10.53 -11.10 6.65
CA TYR A 302 -11.47 -11.88 5.86
C TYR A 302 -12.69 -11.06 5.41
N ALA A 303 -13.42 -11.58 4.42
CA ALA A 303 -14.58 -10.91 3.79
C ALA A 303 -15.86 -10.87 4.64
N ASP A 304 -16.00 -11.74 5.64
CA ASP A 304 -17.13 -11.76 6.57
C ASP A 304 -16.92 -10.86 7.79
N GLU A 305 -15.71 -10.32 7.97
CA GLU A 305 -15.42 -9.37 9.04
C GLU A 305 -15.93 -7.98 8.67
N LEU A 306 -16.66 -7.36 9.59
CA LEU A 306 -17.23 -6.02 9.40
C LEU A 306 -16.13 -4.98 9.25
N ASP A 307 -16.36 -4.03 8.35
CA ASP A 307 -15.53 -2.84 8.19
C ASP A 307 -16.38 -1.62 7.83
N PRO A 308 -15.83 -0.39 7.84
CA PRO A 308 -16.59 0.85 7.58
C PRO A 308 -17.24 0.94 6.20
N SER A 309 -16.88 0.06 5.26
CA SER A 309 -17.50 -0.01 3.93
C SER A 309 -18.80 -0.83 3.93
N ASP A 310 -19.07 -1.59 5.01
CA ASP A 310 -20.22 -2.48 5.10
C ASP A 310 -21.48 -1.72 5.57
N HIS A 311 -22.36 -1.39 4.62
CA HIS A 311 -23.65 -0.75 4.90
C HIS A 311 -24.72 -1.72 5.44
N ARG A 312 -24.41 -3.00 5.71
CA ARG A 312 -25.35 -3.98 6.29
C ARG A 312 -25.80 -3.65 7.72
N GLY A 313 -25.40 -2.51 8.28
CA GLY A 313 -25.77 -2.04 9.61
C GLY A 313 -26.13 -0.56 9.74
N ALA A 314 -26.39 0.16 8.64
CA ALA A 314 -27.00 1.49 8.76
C ALA A 314 -28.53 1.30 9.01
N PRO A 315 -29.08 1.77 10.15
CA PRO A 315 -30.52 1.73 10.40
C PRO A 315 -31.32 2.56 9.39
#